data_AF-U6K9T6-F1
#
_entry.id   AF-U6K9T6-F1
#
_cell.length_a   1.000
_cell.length_b   1.000
_cell.length_c   1.000
_cell.angle_alpha   90.00
_cell.angle_beta   90.00
_cell.angle_gamma   90.00
#
_symmetry.space_group_name_H-M   'P 1'
#
loop_
_entity.id
_entity.type
_entity.pdbx_description
1 polymer ?
#
loop_
_entity_poly.entity_id
_entity_poly.type
_entity_poly.pdbx_seq_one_letter_code
_entity_poly.pdbx_strand_id
1 'polypeptide(L)'
;MAVLKLLSLASASALLMADAVHQSEKQAPLTARAQSSTYTVNLGGTAVCLAEINEAREAAGLAHFKVATEEEHMLPKAKTEEQHNTAWNPVCEALIKEDEEQAEKSTSANGFKSGTYAYMALQSATPDCAAAVSHWKDAVNNFTTIPPAKDEHTKLYEKQQNISFVAMYNPSNDAAADCRVVTCTQTAAPDPPTDELRNAGEGKTGYALLCMTTPEALKADAAPFDEEQWKKIKASITGSASAVAPSLLAVGIAAVGLLAL
;
A
#
# COMPACT_ATOMS: atom_id res chain seq x y z
N MET A 1 -24.39 -57.94 -9.01
CA MET A 1 -24.33 -58.85 -10.18
C MET A 1 -24.98 -58.10 -11.34
N ALA A 2 -24.19 -57.45 -12.20
CA ALA A 2 -23.81 -57.95 -13.54
C ALA A 2 -25.04 -57.91 -14.49
N VAL A 3 -25.05 -57.36 -15.72
CA VAL A 3 -24.09 -57.38 -16.82
C VAL A 3 -24.46 -56.30 -17.86
N LEU A 4 -23.41 -55.74 -18.44
CA LEU A 4 -23.20 -54.97 -19.68
C LEU A 4 -24.00 -55.39 -20.94
N LYS A 5 -24.48 -54.43 -21.78
CA LYS A 5 -24.64 -54.59 -23.25
C LYS A 5 -24.54 -53.20 -23.92
N LEU A 6 -23.45 -52.88 -24.63
CA LEU A 6 -23.13 -53.16 -26.06
C LEU A 6 -23.78 -52.19 -27.08
N LEU A 7 -22.97 -51.22 -27.49
CA LEU A 7 -22.61 -50.74 -28.84
C LEU A 7 -23.62 -50.74 -30.01
N SER A 8 -23.49 -49.64 -30.77
CA SER A 8 -23.56 -49.47 -32.23
C SER A 8 -24.91 -49.17 -32.88
N LEU A 9 -24.98 -48.05 -33.62
CA LEU A 9 -25.32 -48.04 -35.05
C LEU A 9 -25.12 -46.65 -35.65
N ALA A 10 -24.29 -46.61 -36.68
CA ALA A 10 -24.09 -45.47 -37.57
C ALA A 10 -25.35 -45.19 -38.39
N SER A 11 -25.56 -43.93 -38.75
CA SER A 11 -26.43 -43.57 -39.87
C SER A 11 -25.84 -42.36 -40.58
N ALA A 12 -25.22 -42.63 -41.72
CA ALA A 12 -24.86 -41.64 -42.71
C ALA A 12 -26.12 -41.27 -43.51
N SER A 13 -26.29 -39.99 -43.82
CA SER A 13 -27.09 -39.53 -44.94
C SER A 13 -26.35 -38.39 -45.61
N ALA A 14 -26.09 -38.58 -46.90
CA ALA A 14 -25.45 -37.64 -47.79
C ALA A 14 -26.51 -36.86 -48.59
N LEU A 15 -26.01 -35.88 -49.37
CA LEU A 15 -26.64 -35.11 -50.46
C LEU A 15 -27.27 -33.77 -50.01
N LEU A 16 -27.17 -32.63 -50.69
CA LEU A 16 -26.45 -32.17 -51.90
C LEU A 16 -26.65 -30.64 -52.05
N MET A 17 -25.68 -29.97 -52.67
CA MET A 17 -25.71 -28.72 -53.47
C MET A 17 -26.02 -27.33 -52.83
N ALA A 18 -24.94 -26.54 -52.82
CA ALA A 18 -24.75 -25.21 -53.42
C ALA A 18 -25.92 -24.19 -53.48
N ASP A 19 -25.68 -23.03 -52.85
CA ASP A 19 -25.99 -21.73 -53.44
C ASP A 19 -24.90 -20.72 -53.06
N ALA A 20 -24.35 -20.05 -54.07
CA ALA A 20 -23.32 -19.02 -53.93
C ALA A 20 -23.96 -17.67 -54.25
N VAL A 21 -24.23 -16.84 -53.24
CA VAL A 21 -24.53 -15.42 -53.42
C VAL A 21 -24.01 -14.63 -52.21
N HIS A 22 -23.06 -13.73 -52.51
CA HIS A 22 -22.62 -12.55 -51.75
C HIS A 22 -23.09 -12.39 -50.29
N GLN A 23 -22.22 -12.73 -49.32
CA GLN A 23 -22.27 -12.14 -47.99
C GLN A 23 -21.30 -10.97 -47.89
N SER A 24 -21.88 -9.80 -47.66
CA SER A 24 -21.23 -8.60 -47.15
C SER A 24 -20.40 -8.94 -45.91
N GLU A 25 -19.11 -8.61 -45.93
CA GLU A 25 -18.22 -8.68 -44.77
C GLU A 25 -18.78 -7.80 -43.65
N LYS A 26 -19.50 -8.41 -42.70
CA LYS A 26 -19.69 -7.83 -41.39
C LYS A 26 -18.31 -7.75 -40.74
N GLN A 27 -17.82 -6.53 -40.61
CA GLN A 27 -16.68 -6.16 -39.78
C GLN A 27 -16.73 -6.94 -38.46
N ALA A 28 -15.76 -7.82 -38.26
CA ALA A 28 -15.44 -8.32 -36.95
C ALA A 28 -15.07 -7.11 -36.07
N PRO A 29 -15.63 -6.97 -34.86
CA PRO A 29 -15.19 -5.91 -33.97
C PRO A 29 -13.71 -6.12 -33.70
N LEU A 30 -12.91 -5.10 -34.05
CA LEU A 30 -11.50 -5.00 -33.69
C LEU A 30 -11.41 -5.31 -32.19
N THR A 31 -10.81 -6.44 -31.86
CA THR A 31 -10.31 -6.71 -30.52
C THR A 31 -9.39 -5.54 -30.18
N ALA A 32 -9.88 -4.63 -29.35
CA ALA A 32 -9.03 -3.65 -28.67
C ALA A 32 -7.97 -4.47 -27.95
N ARG A 33 -6.77 -4.52 -28.53
CA ARG A 33 -5.59 -5.06 -27.87
C ARG A 33 -5.47 -4.23 -26.61
N ALA A 34 -5.74 -4.83 -25.44
CA ALA A 34 -5.40 -4.22 -24.17
C ALA A 34 -3.89 -3.95 -24.23
N GLN A 35 -3.52 -2.72 -24.57
CA GLN A 35 -2.14 -2.29 -24.56
C GLN A 35 -1.77 -2.27 -23.08
N SER A 36 -0.98 -3.26 -22.66
CA SER A 36 -0.35 -3.25 -21.35
C SER A 36 0.53 -2.02 -21.30
N SER A 37 0.11 -0.99 -20.57
CA SER A 37 0.89 0.22 -20.42
C SER A 37 2.18 -0.10 -19.69
N THR A 38 3.29 0.33 -20.25
CA THR A 38 4.61 0.19 -19.66
C THR A 38 4.85 1.35 -18.69
N TYR A 39 5.28 1.03 -17.45
CA TYR A 39 5.64 2.03 -16.44
C TYR A 39 7.14 2.02 -16.15
N THR A 40 7.72 3.20 -16.01
CA THR A 40 9.04 3.44 -15.42
C THR A 40 8.85 3.88 -13.97
N VAL A 41 9.67 3.34 -13.07
CA VAL A 41 9.60 3.61 -11.63
C VAL A 41 10.91 4.22 -11.16
N ASN A 42 10.83 5.33 -10.44
CA ASN A 42 11.96 5.91 -9.72
C ASN A 42 11.65 5.92 -8.22
N LEU A 43 12.62 5.51 -7.41
CA LEU A 43 12.52 5.50 -5.94
C LEU A 43 13.48 6.54 -5.37
N GLY A 44 12.96 7.41 -4.50
CA GLY A 44 13.76 8.34 -3.71
C GLY A 44 14.62 7.65 -2.64
N GLY A 45 15.18 8.47 -1.74
CA GLY A 45 15.93 7.98 -0.57
C GLY A 45 15.07 7.13 0.37
N THR A 46 15.72 6.35 1.26
CA THR A 46 15.09 5.29 2.07
C THR A 46 14.46 5.75 3.39
N ALA A 47 14.69 7.00 3.80
CA ALA A 47 14.25 7.55 5.08
C ALA A 47 13.40 8.81 4.93
N VAL A 48 12.67 8.93 3.81
CA VAL A 48 11.84 10.09 3.52
C VAL A 48 10.74 10.24 4.58
N CYS A 49 10.56 11.44 5.12
CA CYS A 49 9.58 11.78 6.16
C CYS A 49 9.69 10.99 7.47
N LEU A 50 10.78 10.23 7.67
CA LEU A 50 10.91 9.35 8.83
C LEU A 50 11.05 10.14 10.14
N ALA A 51 11.57 11.37 10.09
CA ALA A 51 11.68 12.24 11.25
C ALA A 51 10.29 12.61 11.79
N GLU A 52 9.41 13.16 10.94
CA GLU A 52 8.04 13.55 11.30
C GLU A 52 7.18 12.35 11.71
N ILE A 53 7.38 11.21 11.04
CA ILE A 53 6.73 9.95 11.43
C ILE A 53 7.18 9.53 12.85
N ASN A 54 8.47 9.62 13.14
CA ASN A 54 9.01 9.26 14.45
C ASN A 54 8.57 10.22 15.56
N GLU A 55 8.46 11.52 15.28
CA GLU A 55 7.87 12.48 16.23
C GLU A 55 6.41 12.10 16.57
N ALA A 56 5.61 11.68 15.59
CA ALA A 56 4.26 11.21 15.84
C ALA A 56 4.23 9.95 16.71
N ARG A 57 5.15 9.01 16.47
CA ARG A 57 5.28 7.77 17.24
C ARG A 57 5.73 8.04 18.67
N GLU A 58 6.73 8.89 18.86
CA GLU A 58 7.22 9.30 20.18
C GLU A 58 6.10 9.95 20.99
N ALA A 59 5.31 10.84 20.38
CA ALA A 59 4.16 11.45 21.03
C ALA A 59 3.11 10.43 21.48
N ALA A 60 3.01 9.28 20.79
CA ALA A 60 2.17 8.15 21.16
C ALA A 60 2.84 7.15 22.13
N GLY A 61 4.06 7.44 22.59
CA GLY A 61 4.84 6.56 23.47
C GLY A 61 5.36 5.30 22.79
N LEU A 62 5.49 5.32 21.46
CA LEU A 62 6.05 4.22 20.67
C LEU A 62 7.52 4.49 20.33
N ALA A 63 8.30 3.42 20.20
CA ALA A 63 9.69 3.52 19.77
C ALA A 63 9.79 4.09 18.34
N HIS A 64 10.86 4.84 18.08
CA HIS A 64 11.16 5.29 16.72
C HIS A 64 11.37 4.09 15.79
N PHE A 65 10.94 4.23 14.55
CA PHE A 65 11.34 3.33 13.49
C PHE A 65 12.84 3.41 13.27
N LYS A 66 13.44 2.24 13.09
CA LYS A 66 14.77 2.12 12.49
C LYS A 66 14.64 2.28 10.98
N VAL A 67 15.63 2.90 10.35
CA VAL A 67 15.74 2.85 8.88
C VAL A 67 15.98 1.40 8.47
N ALA A 68 15.18 0.88 7.55
CA ALA A 68 15.38 -0.46 7.03
C ALA A 68 16.70 -0.57 6.25
N THR A 69 17.55 -1.52 6.65
CA THR A 69 18.83 -1.82 5.98
C THR A 69 18.83 -3.21 5.34
N GLU A 70 18.01 -4.12 5.84
CA GLU A 70 17.90 -5.50 5.34
C GLU A 70 16.85 -5.56 4.22
N GLU A 71 17.17 -6.28 3.15
CA GLU A 71 16.33 -6.35 1.93
C GLU A 71 14.92 -6.89 2.21
N GLU A 72 14.72 -7.75 3.22
CA GLU A 72 13.38 -8.20 3.62
C GLU A 72 12.48 -7.12 4.23
N HIS A 73 13.06 -5.97 4.63
CA HIS A 73 12.36 -4.83 5.22
C HIS A 73 12.29 -3.62 4.29
N MET A 74 12.72 -3.80 3.03
CA MET A 74 12.81 -2.74 2.04
C MET A 74 11.77 -2.92 0.93
N LEU A 75 11.37 -1.78 0.35
CA LEU A 75 10.51 -1.76 -0.83
C LEU A 75 11.21 -2.45 -2.02
N PRO A 76 10.46 -3.09 -2.93
CA PRO A 76 11.05 -3.75 -4.09
C PRO A 76 11.86 -2.76 -4.93
N LYS A 77 13.09 -3.12 -5.27
CA LYS A 77 13.94 -2.27 -6.11
C LYS A 77 13.24 -1.92 -7.43
N ALA A 78 13.31 -0.64 -7.83
CA ALA A 78 13.08 -0.26 -9.21
C ALA A 78 14.21 -0.88 -10.05
N LYS A 79 13.87 -1.69 -11.05
CA LYS A 79 14.86 -2.25 -11.97
C LYS A 79 15.10 -1.28 -13.13
N THR A 80 16.25 -1.41 -13.78
CA THR A 80 16.62 -0.63 -14.99
C THR A 80 15.68 -0.94 -16.15
N GLU A 81 15.61 -0.03 -17.14
CA GLU A 81 14.63 -0.02 -18.24
C GLU A 81 14.53 -1.33 -19.05
N GLU A 82 15.55 -2.20 -19.01
CA GLU A 82 15.58 -3.48 -19.72
C GLU A 82 14.90 -4.63 -18.96
N GLN A 83 14.57 -4.45 -17.68
CA GLN A 83 13.88 -5.45 -16.85
C GLN A 83 12.70 -4.79 -16.13
N HIS A 84 11.52 -4.78 -16.73
CA HIS A 84 10.31 -4.34 -16.05
C HIS A 84 10.08 -5.13 -14.76
N ASN A 85 10.14 -4.44 -13.62
CA ASN A 85 9.67 -5.00 -12.36
C ASN A 85 8.15 -4.85 -12.29
N THR A 86 7.43 -5.88 -12.71
CA THR A 86 5.96 -5.89 -12.73
C THR A 86 5.34 -5.74 -11.33
N ALA A 87 6.13 -5.84 -10.25
CA ALA A 87 5.76 -5.48 -8.88
C ALA A 87 5.00 -4.16 -8.80
N TRP A 88 5.53 -3.16 -9.48
CA TRP A 88 5.09 -1.79 -9.38
C TRP A 88 3.93 -1.46 -10.30
N ASN A 89 3.59 -2.33 -11.25
CA ASN A 89 2.55 -2.04 -12.24
C ASN A 89 1.23 -1.59 -11.62
N PRO A 90 0.66 -2.27 -10.61
CA PRO A 90 -0.64 -1.87 -10.12
C PRO A 90 -0.55 -0.70 -9.13
N VAL A 91 0.61 -0.46 -8.50
CA VAL A 91 0.88 0.79 -7.75
C VAL A 91 0.91 1.98 -8.70
N CYS A 92 1.65 1.87 -9.81
CA CYS A 92 1.73 2.91 -10.83
C CYS A 92 0.41 3.14 -11.56
N GLU A 93 -0.36 2.07 -11.81
CA GLU A 93 -1.69 2.17 -12.40
C GLU A 93 -2.65 2.94 -11.50
N ALA A 94 -2.67 2.65 -10.19
CA ALA A 94 -3.48 3.40 -9.22
C ALA A 94 -3.05 4.87 -9.14
N LEU A 95 -1.73 5.12 -9.09
CA LEU A 95 -1.16 6.47 -9.06
C LEU A 95 -1.54 7.32 -10.27
N ILE A 96 -1.52 6.74 -11.46
CA ILE A 96 -1.73 7.47 -12.71
C ILE A 96 -3.21 7.62 -13.06
N LYS A 97 -4.07 6.74 -12.55
CA LYS A 97 -5.52 6.89 -12.66
C LYS A 97 -6.12 7.84 -11.62
N GLU A 98 -5.30 8.38 -10.72
CA GLU A 98 -5.73 9.20 -9.57
C GLU A 98 -6.79 8.50 -8.71
N ASP A 99 -6.77 7.17 -8.66
CA ASP A 99 -7.76 6.37 -7.94
C ASP A 99 -7.17 5.88 -6.61
N GLU A 100 -7.40 6.64 -5.54
CA GLU A 100 -6.98 6.29 -4.17
C GLU A 100 -7.64 4.99 -3.67
N GLU A 101 -8.77 4.57 -4.26
CA GLU A 101 -9.51 3.37 -3.85
C GLU A 101 -8.90 2.07 -4.41
N GLN A 102 -7.99 2.14 -5.41
CA GLN A 102 -7.45 0.95 -6.10
C GLN A 102 -6.06 0.50 -5.67
N ALA A 103 -5.33 1.27 -4.85
CA ALA A 103 -3.97 0.91 -4.44
C ALA A 103 -3.91 -0.40 -3.62
N GLU A 104 -5.02 -0.80 -2.99
CA GLU A 104 -5.09 -1.92 -2.06
C GLU A 104 -4.99 -3.32 -2.68
N LYS A 105 -5.21 -3.50 -3.99
CA LYS A 105 -5.21 -4.84 -4.61
C LYS A 105 -3.83 -5.36 -5.04
N SER A 106 -2.75 -4.63 -4.79
CA SER A 106 -1.52 -4.79 -5.58
C SER A 106 -0.29 -5.33 -4.86
N THR A 107 -0.24 -5.24 -3.52
CA THR A 107 1.01 -5.42 -2.76
C THR A 107 1.27 -6.85 -2.29
N SER A 108 0.30 -7.78 -2.34
CA SER A 108 0.49 -9.12 -1.78
C SER A 108 0.99 -10.19 -2.77
N ALA A 109 1.01 -9.91 -4.08
CA ALA A 109 1.30 -10.94 -5.10
C ALA A 109 2.57 -10.69 -5.94
N ASN A 110 3.13 -9.48 -5.97
CA ASN A 110 4.09 -9.10 -7.02
C ASN A 110 5.50 -8.75 -6.54
N GLY A 111 5.99 -9.28 -5.42
CA GLY A 111 7.39 -9.10 -4.98
C GLY A 111 7.61 -8.04 -3.89
N PHE A 112 6.55 -7.33 -3.51
CA PHE A 112 6.43 -6.68 -2.21
C PHE A 112 6.47 -7.72 -1.09
N LYS A 113 7.10 -7.38 0.04
CA LYS A 113 7.32 -8.28 1.18
C LYS A 113 6.20 -8.16 2.22
N SER A 114 6.14 -9.09 3.17
CA SER A 114 5.20 -8.96 4.31
C SER A 114 5.58 -7.75 5.15
N GLY A 115 4.58 -6.93 5.45
CA GLY A 115 4.71 -5.65 6.11
C GLY A 115 3.39 -4.89 6.02
N THR A 116 3.29 -3.79 6.75
CA THR A 116 2.12 -2.91 6.67
C THR A 116 2.51 -1.62 5.95
N TYR A 117 1.75 -1.26 4.92
CA TYR A 117 2.14 -0.23 3.96
C TYR A 117 1.36 1.06 4.17
N ALA A 118 2.08 2.16 4.44
CA ALA A 118 1.53 3.50 4.44
C ALA A 118 1.68 4.11 3.05
N TYR A 119 0.61 4.73 2.55
CA TYR A 119 0.57 5.32 1.21
C TYR A 119 -0.12 6.68 1.28
N MET A 120 0.39 7.63 0.50
CA MET A 120 -0.29 8.89 0.21
C MET A 120 0.13 9.35 -1.18
N ALA A 121 -0.83 9.66 -2.05
CA ALA A 121 -0.55 10.31 -3.31
C ALA A 121 0.00 11.73 -3.08
N LEU A 122 0.97 12.14 -3.88
CA LEU A 122 1.63 13.44 -3.80
C LEU A 122 1.40 14.23 -5.08
N GLN A 123 1.41 15.55 -4.96
CA GLN A 123 1.33 16.45 -6.12
C GLN A 123 2.66 16.56 -6.87
N SER A 124 3.78 16.18 -6.24
CA SER A 124 5.12 16.24 -6.85
C SER A 124 6.07 15.23 -6.19
N ALA A 125 7.29 15.10 -6.74
CA ALA A 125 8.36 14.29 -6.15
C ALA A 125 8.91 14.84 -4.81
N THR A 126 8.53 16.06 -4.42
CA THR A 126 8.90 16.64 -3.12
C THR A 126 7.73 16.45 -2.16
N PRO A 127 7.87 15.62 -1.11
CA PRO A 127 6.78 15.36 -0.18
C PRO A 127 6.67 16.49 0.86
N ASP A 128 5.44 16.80 1.24
CA ASP A 128 5.15 17.52 2.49
C ASP A 128 4.94 16.48 3.60
N CYS A 129 5.99 16.26 4.39
CA CYS A 129 6.00 15.22 5.42
C CYS A 129 4.99 15.50 6.54
N ALA A 130 4.77 16.77 6.88
CA ALA A 130 3.77 17.14 7.87
C ALA A 130 2.35 16.88 7.34
N ALA A 131 2.09 17.21 6.07
CA ALA A 131 0.82 16.89 5.42
C ALA A 131 0.58 15.38 5.35
N ALA A 132 1.61 14.56 5.07
CA ALA A 132 1.48 13.11 5.06
C ALA A 132 1.16 12.50 6.42
N VAL A 133 1.89 12.92 7.45
CA VAL A 133 1.61 12.50 8.83
C VAL A 133 0.22 12.96 9.26
N SER A 134 -0.20 14.19 8.92
CA SER A 134 -1.56 14.67 9.21
C SER A 134 -2.62 13.85 8.50
N HIS A 135 -2.44 13.60 7.20
CA HIS A 135 -3.37 12.81 6.39
C HIS A 135 -3.53 11.41 6.98
N TRP A 136 -2.45 10.74 7.40
CA TRP A 136 -2.58 9.44 8.06
C TRP A 136 -3.24 9.54 9.43
N LYS A 137 -2.92 10.55 10.25
CA LYS A 137 -3.56 10.77 11.57
C LYS A 137 -5.07 10.96 11.47
N ASP A 138 -5.57 11.59 10.41
CA ASP A 138 -7.00 11.85 10.22
C ASP A 138 -7.84 10.56 10.16
N ALA A 139 -7.24 9.42 9.79
CA ALA A 139 -7.90 8.12 9.82
C ALA A 139 -8.29 7.65 11.23
N VAL A 140 -7.77 8.27 12.30
CA VAL A 140 -8.23 8.00 13.68
C VAL A 140 -9.75 8.14 13.81
N ASN A 141 -10.35 9.06 13.05
CA ASN A 141 -11.79 9.34 13.09
C ASN A 141 -12.63 8.23 12.43
N ASN A 142 -12.02 7.34 11.65
CA ASN A 142 -12.68 6.17 11.10
C ASN A 142 -12.81 5.03 12.14
N PHE A 143 -12.12 5.13 13.28
CA PHE A 143 -12.12 4.10 14.34
C PHE A 143 -12.87 4.60 15.58
N THR A 144 -14.07 4.06 15.82
CA THR A 144 -14.85 4.36 17.03
C THR A 144 -14.37 3.59 18.26
N THR A 145 -13.78 2.41 18.04
CA THR A 145 -13.14 1.56 19.05
C THR A 145 -11.67 1.39 18.71
N ILE A 146 -10.96 0.51 19.43
CA ILE A 146 -9.64 0.05 18.99
C ILE A 146 -9.77 -0.54 17.57
N PRO A 147 -8.81 -0.24 16.66
CA PRO A 147 -8.80 -0.85 15.34
C PRO A 147 -8.87 -2.38 15.44
N PRO A 148 -9.78 -3.06 14.72
CA PRO A 148 -9.93 -4.51 14.80
C PRO A 148 -8.82 -5.25 14.03
N ALA A 149 -8.79 -6.58 14.14
CA ALA A 149 -7.97 -7.40 13.25
C ALA A 149 -8.39 -7.24 11.78
N LYS A 150 -7.51 -7.53 10.82
CA LYS A 150 -7.82 -7.52 9.38
C LYS A 150 -8.33 -8.89 8.92
N ASP A 151 -9.50 -9.28 9.42
CA ASP A 151 -10.18 -10.50 8.96
C ASP A 151 -10.97 -10.27 7.65
N GLU A 152 -11.57 -11.34 7.11
CA GLU A 152 -12.35 -11.30 5.86
C GLU A 152 -13.63 -10.44 5.94
N HIS A 153 -14.06 -10.05 7.15
CA HIS A 153 -15.28 -9.28 7.38
C HIS A 153 -14.99 -7.80 7.66
N THR A 154 -13.72 -7.45 7.88
CA THR A 154 -13.31 -6.11 8.28
C THR A 154 -13.12 -5.19 7.08
N LYS A 155 -14.18 -4.46 6.74
CA LYS A 155 -14.17 -3.47 5.64
C LYS A 155 -13.44 -2.17 5.96
N LEU A 156 -13.12 -1.91 7.23
CA LEU A 156 -12.40 -0.68 7.62
C LEU A 156 -11.07 -0.54 6.89
N TYR A 157 -10.43 -1.67 6.57
CA TYR A 157 -9.16 -1.71 5.86
C TYR A 157 -9.32 -1.88 4.34
N GLU A 158 -10.48 -1.55 3.77
CA GLU A 158 -10.64 -1.25 2.33
C GLU A 158 -10.21 0.20 2.02
N LYS A 159 -10.05 1.03 3.06
CA LYS A 159 -9.54 2.40 2.97
C LYS A 159 -8.05 2.41 3.23
N GLN A 160 -7.25 2.75 2.21
CA GLN A 160 -5.80 2.78 2.31
C GLN A 160 -5.29 3.74 3.41
N GLN A 161 -6.03 4.82 3.69
CA GLN A 161 -5.73 5.74 4.79
C GLN A 161 -5.75 5.03 6.16
N ASN A 162 -6.68 4.09 6.37
CA ASN A 162 -6.79 3.32 7.61
C ASN A 162 -5.62 2.33 7.76
N ILE A 163 -5.20 1.69 6.66
CA ILE A 163 -3.99 0.87 6.63
C ILE A 163 -2.76 1.72 6.96
N SER A 164 -2.68 2.91 6.36
CA SER A 164 -1.55 3.83 6.53
C SER A 164 -1.42 4.36 7.95
N PHE A 165 -2.56 4.63 8.61
CA PHE A 165 -2.60 4.95 10.03
C PHE A 165 -1.98 3.83 10.88
N VAL A 166 -2.35 2.57 10.61
CA VAL A 166 -1.81 1.43 11.36
C VAL A 166 -0.33 1.21 11.06
N ALA A 167 0.09 1.36 9.80
CA ALA A 167 1.50 1.31 9.41
C ALA A 167 2.33 2.34 10.20
N MET A 168 1.92 3.62 10.20
CA MET A 168 2.64 4.71 10.87
C MET A 168 2.82 4.43 12.38
N TYR A 169 1.80 3.89 13.03
CA TYR A 169 1.82 3.57 14.45
C TYR A 169 2.19 2.12 14.79
N ASN A 170 2.83 1.37 13.87
CA ASN A 170 3.24 -0.02 14.10
C ASN A 170 3.79 -0.25 15.53
N PRO A 171 3.19 -1.13 16.34
CA PRO A 171 3.41 -1.21 17.79
C PRO A 171 4.72 -1.88 18.19
N SER A 172 5.44 -2.52 17.26
CA SER A 172 6.66 -3.25 17.59
C SER A 172 7.75 -2.27 18.08
N ASN A 173 8.41 -2.66 19.18
CA ASN A 173 9.48 -1.87 19.80
C ASN A 173 10.76 -1.81 18.94
N ASP A 174 10.91 -2.76 18.01
CA ASP A 174 12.06 -2.90 17.13
C ASP A 174 11.73 -2.62 15.67
N ALA A 175 10.56 -2.02 15.41
CA ALA A 175 10.04 -1.84 14.08
C ALA A 175 10.99 -1.03 13.17
N ALA A 176 11.00 -1.40 11.88
CA ALA A 176 11.74 -0.72 10.84
C ALA A 176 10.81 -0.14 9.78
N ALA A 177 11.28 0.87 9.06
CA ALA A 177 10.58 1.45 7.93
C ALA A 177 11.51 1.74 6.75
N ASP A 178 11.05 1.41 5.54
CA ASP A 178 11.58 1.93 4.27
C ASP A 178 10.54 2.89 3.68
N CYS A 179 10.79 4.19 3.81
CA CYS A 179 9.91 5.25 3.36
C CYS A 179 10.54 5.99 2.19
N ARG A 180 9.85 6.01 1.05
CA ARG A 180 10.35 6.59 -0.20
C ARG A 180 9.28 7.38 -0.92
N VAL A 181 9.72 8.39 -1.65
CA VAL A 181 8.92 8.91 -2.76
C VAL A 181 9.02 7.93 -3.92
N VAL A 182 7.87 7.46 -4.40
CA VAL A 182 7.73 6.65 -5.60
C VAL A 182 7.26 7.56 -6.72
N THR A 183 7.99 7.58 -7.83
CA THR A 183 7.58 8.25 -9.06
C THR A 183 7.30 7.20 -10.13
N CYS A 184 6.08 7.22 -10.66
CA CYS A 184 5.67 6.35 -11.75
C CYS A 184 5.44 7.20 -13.00
N THR A 185 6.07 6.83 -14.12
CA THR A 185 5.85 7.47 -15.43
C THR A 185 5.32 6.43 -16.40
N GLN A 186 4.15 6.70 -17.00
CA GLN A 186 3.61 5.88 -18.09
C GLN A 186 4.21 6.34 -19.42
N THR A 187 4.88 5.42 -20.10
CA THR A 187 5.40 5.68 -21.45
C THR A 187 4.23 5.77 -22.43
N ALA A 188 4.18 6.81 -23.25
CA ALA A 188 3.18 6.93 -24.31
C ALA A 188 3.33 5.78 -25.32
N ALA A 189 2.22 5.20 -25.77
CA ALA A 189 2.26 4.26 -26.90
C ALA A 189 2.76 5.01 -28.15
N PRO A 190 3.49 4.35 -29.07
CA PRO A 190 3.76 4.95 -30.37
C PRO A 190 2.43 5.12 -31.12
N ASP A 191 2.02 6.36 -31.39
CA ASP A 191 0.86 6.62 -32.24
C ASP A 191 1.16 6.18 -33.69
N PRO A 192 0.19 5.60 -34.42
CA PRO A 192 0.27 5.53 -35.87
C PRO A 192 0.29 6.96 -36.44
N PRO A 193 0.97 7.20 -37.58
CA PRO A 193 1.12 8.54 -38.12
C PRO A 193 -0.23 9.05 -38.63
N THR A 194 -0.89 9.92 -37.87
CA THR A 194 -2.02 10.71 -38.35
C THR A 194 -1.75 12.19 -38.11
N ASP A 195 -1.78 12.95 -39.21
CA ASP A 195 -1.48 14.38 -39.37
C ASP A 195 -2.46 15.32 -38.65
N GLU A 196 -2.71 15.14 -37.34
CA GLU A 196 -3.39 16.15 -36.53
C GLU A 196 -2.57 16.52 -35.30
N LEU A 197 -1.70 17.50 -35.50
CA LEU A 197 -0.91 18.16 -34.47
C LEU A 197 -1.84 18.97 -33.54
N ARG A 198 -2.08 18.48 -32.32
CA ARG A 198 -2.01 19.24 -31.05
C ARG A 198 -2.40 18.37 -29.84
N ASN A 199 -1.40 18.11 -28.99
CA ASN A 199 -1.40 17.41 -27.69
C ASN A 199 -1.09 15.90 -27.69
N ALA A 200 -0.25 15.43 -28.62
CA ALA A 200 0.52 14.20 -28.44
C ALA A 200 1.90 14.58 -27.89
N GLY A 201 2.28 14.16 -26.67
CA GLY A 201 3.70 14.34 -26.27
C GLY A 201 4.16 14.24 -24.82
N GLU A 202 3.31 14.13 -23.78
CA GLU A 202 3.83 14.03 -22.39
C GLU A 202 3.25 12.80 -21.68
N GLY A 203 4.12 11.88 -21.27
CA GLY A 203 3.74 10.70 -20.48
C GLY A 203 3.16 11.12 -19.13
N LYS A 204 2.13 10.41 -18.66
CA LYS A 204 1.53 10.69 -17.35
C LYS A 204 2.49 10.31 -16.24
N THR A 205 2.68 11.21 -15.28
CA THR A 205 3.53 10.97 -14.11
C THR A 205 2.71 11.09 -12.83
N GLY A 206 2.84 10.11 -11.95
CA GLY A 206 2.23 10.10 -10.61
C GLY A 206 3.30 9.97 -9.53
N TYR A 207 3.03 10.54 -8.35
CA TYR A 207 3.93 10.54 -7.20
C TYR A 207 3.21 10.02 -5.96
N ALA A 208 3.91 9.26 -5.11
CA ALA A 208 3.42 8.90 -3.78
C ALA A 208 4.54 8.89 -2.74
N LEU A 209 4.17 9.14 -1.50
CA LEU A 209 4.94 8.68 -0.35
C LEU A 209 4.48 7.25 -0.03
N LEU A 210 5.38 6.29 -0.14
CA LEU A 210 5.13 4.90 0.21
C LEU A 210 6.11 4.47 1.30
N CYS A 211 5.57 3.95 2.39
CA CYS A 211 6.34 3.41 3.51
C CYS A 211 5.98 1.94 3.69
N MET A 212 6.97 1.07 3.67
CA MET A 212 6.83 -0.29 4.19
C MET A 212 7.26 -0.28 5.66
N THR A 213 6.40 -0.76 6.56
CA THR A 213 6.75 -0.94 7.98
C THR A 213 6.80 -2.42 8.33
N THR A 214 7.81 -2.82 9.08
CA THR A 214 8.02 -4.19 9.54
C THR A 214 8.24 -4.25 11.04
N PRO A 215 7.78 -5.32 11.72
CA PRO A 215 7.01 -6.46 11.21
C PRO A 215 5.59 -6.07 10.77
N GLU A 216 4.86 -6.95 10.08
CA GLU A 216 3.46 -6.73 9.72
C GLU A 216 2.59 -6.51 10.97
N ALA A 217 1.96 -5.34 11.06
CA ALA A 217 1.11 -4.92 12.18
C ALA A 217 -0.35 -5.33 11.98
N LEU A 218 -0.85 -5.30 10.74
CA LEU A 218 -2.22 -5.72 10.41
C LEU A 218 -2.28 -7.21 10.13
N LYS A 219 -2.77 -7.98 11.09
CA LYS A 219 -2.94 -9.45 11.01
C LYS A 219 -4.41 -9.83 11.05
N ALA A 220 -4.74 -11.03 10.57
CA ALA A 220 -6.12 -11.51 10.50
C ALA A 220 -6.70 -11.91 11.87
N ASP A 221 -5.85 -12.26 12.84
CA ASP A 221 -6.22 -12.89 14.10
C ASP A 221 -6.00 -12.00 15.34
N ALA A 222 -5.41 -10.82 15.17
CA ALA A 222 -5.10 -9.92 16.27
C ALA A 222 -5.32 -8.45 15.89
N ALA A 223 -5.84 -7.67 16.84
CA ALA A 223 -5.86 -6.22 16.73
C ALA A 223 -4.43 -5.68 16.63
N PRO A 224 -4.18 -4.62 15.83
CA PRO A 224 -2.85 -4.06 15.66
C PRO A 224 -2.34 -3.33 16.89
N PHE A 225 -3.19 -2.99 17.86
CA PHE A 225 -2.82 -2.28 19.09
C PHE A 225 -3.47 -2.97 20.29
N ASP A 226 -2.87 -2.80 21.46
CA ASP A 226 -3.56 -3.00 22.74
C ASP A 226 -4.29 -1.72 23.20
N GLU A 227 -5.10 -1.83 24.26
CA GLU A 227 -5.87 -0.68 24.76
C GLU A 227 -5.00 0.49 25.25
N GLU A 228 -3.84 0.20 25.84
CA GLU A 228 -2.95 1.24 26.37
C GLU A 228 -2.30 2.02 25.23
N GLN A 229 -1.77 1.30 24.23
CA GLN A 229 -1.23 1.86 22.99
C GLN A 229 -2.29 2.69 22.28
N TRP A 230 -3.50 2.15 22.11
CA TRP A 230 -4.59 2.87 21.46
C TRP A 230 -4.98 4.16 22.18
N LYS A 231 -5.01 4.13 23.51
CA LYS A 231 -5.27 5.33 24.32
C LYS A 231 -4.18 6.38 24.14
N LYS A 232 -2.90 5.99 24.15
CA LYS A 232 -1.77 6.90 23.94
C LYS A 232 -1.77 7.51 22.53
N ILE A 233 -2.05 6.71 21.50
CA ILE A 233 -2.19 7.18 20.12
C ILE A 233 -3.31 8.23 20.00
N LYS A 234 -4.49 7.98 20.56
CA LYS A 234 -5.58 8.98 20.53
C LYS A 234 -5.22 10.25 21.31
N ALA A 235 -4.56 10.10 22.45
CA ALA A 235 -4.12 11.24 23.25
C ALA A 235 -3.12 12.12 22.49
N SER A 236 -2.15 11.50 21.79
CA SER A 236 -1.14 12.21 21.01
C SER A 236 -1.72 13.01 19.84
N ILE A 237 -2.81 12.53 19.24
CA ILE A 237 -3.49 13.21 18.12
C ILE A 237 -4.39 14.36 18.61
N THR A 238 -5.11 14.16 19.72
CA THR A 238 -6.05 15.15 20.25
C THR A 238 -5.40 16.28 21.05
N GLY A 239 -4.05 16.29 21.16
CA GLY A 239 -3.32 17.23 22.00
C GLY A 239 -3.62 17.07 23.49
N SER A 240 -4.24 15.94 23.87
CA SER A 240 -4.44 15.59 25.27
C SER A 240 -3.08 15.18 25.80
N ALA A 241 -2.36 16.11 26.43
CA ALA A 241 -1.12 15.81 27.14
C ALA A 241 -1.39 14.58 28.03
N SER A 242 -0.87 13.42 27.63
CA SER A 242 -0.87 12.25 28.50
C SER A 242 -0.16 12.73 29.75
N ALA A 243 -0.91 12.89 30.83
CA ALA A 243 -0.36 13.28 32.12
C ALA A 243 0.84 12.37 32.36
N VAL A 244 2.03 12.95 32.27
CA VAL A 244 3.28 12.25 32.46
C VAL A 244 3.14 11.65 33.85
N ALA A 245 2.92 10.35 33.94
CA ALA A 245 2.87 9.69 35.22
C ALA A 245 4.24 9.95 35.85
N PRO A 246 4.32 10.66 36.98
CA PRO A 246 5.61 11.00 37.55
C PRO A 246 6.31 9.69 37.87
N SER A 247 7.43 9.44 37.20
CA SER A 247 8.36 8.39 37.60
C SER A 247 8.67 8.68 39.07
N LEU A 248 8.19 7.82 39.97
CA LEU A 248 8.47 7.89 41.40
C LEU A 248 9.99 7.71 41.59
N LEU A 249 10.74 8.80 41.49
CA LEU A 249 12.07 8.89 42.05
C LEU A 249 11.88 8.91 43.56
N ALA A 250 12.02 7.73 44.16
CA ALA A 250 12.11 7.59 45.61
C ALA A 250 13.35 8.35 46.10
N VAL A 251 13.13 9.57 46.59
CA VAL A 251 14.16 10.33 47.31
C VAL A 251 14.30 9.71 48.69
N GLY A 252 15.38 8.95 48.90
CA GLY A 252 15.75 8.42 50.21
C GLY A 252 16.10 9.54 51.18
N ILE A 253 15.33 9.68 52.26
CA ILE A 253 15.66 10.58 53.36
C ILE A 253 16.76 9.90 54.20
N ALA A 254 17.98 10.43 54.12
CA ALA A 254 19.05 10.07 55.06
C ALA A 254 18.83 10.85 56.36
N ALA A 255 18.42 10.15 57.43
CA ALA A 255 18.44 10.68 58.77
C ALA A 255 19.88 10.65 59.31
N VAL A 256 20.52 11.81 59.43
CA VAL A 256 21.77 11.97 60.20
C VAL A 256 21.39 12.51 61.57
N GLY A 257 21.51 11.66 62.58
CA GLY A 257 21.39 12.05 63.98
C GLY A 257 22.60 12.87 64.42
N LEU A 258 22.34 14.00 65.09
CA LEU A 258 23.33 14.72 65.86
C LEU A 258 22.97 14.60 67.34
N LEU A 259 23.80 13.82 68.03
CA LEU A 259 23.92 13.75 69.48
C LEU A 259 24.27 15.14 70.01
N ALA A 260 23.46 15.64 70.94
CA ALA A 260 23.84 16.68 71.88
C ALA A 260 23.27 16.32 73.25
N LEU A 261 24.09 15.63 74.05
CA LEU A 261 24.24 15.77 75.52
C LEU A 261 25.27 14.74 76.01
#